data_AF-A0AAI8IYS8-F1
#
_entry.id   AF-A0AAI8IYS8-F1
#
_cell.length_a   1.000
_cell.length_b   1.000
_cell.length_c   1.000
_cell.angle_alpha   90.00
_cell.angle_beta   90.00
_cell.angle_gamma   90.00
#
_symmetry.space_group_name_H-M   'P 1'
#
loop_
_entity.id
_entity.type
_entity.pdbx_description
1 polymer ?
#
loop_
_entity_poly.entity_id
_entity_poly.type
_entity_poly.pdbx_seq_one_letter_code
_entity_poly.pdbx_strand_id
1 'polypeptide(L)'
;MNNLLYELDEQAILCRDPISKKYLVEAISCYKTGAFRSAIVTIWIAIVFDLINKTRELSIAGDKAAEEIINKFDDLREKNDISSSLKFERDILSLAKERLEIISHIEYIDLERIQQDRNRCAHPSMLNNNDIFSPSGELVRNHIVVAVQYLLRYPPAQGKAALSKILSEIDSDYFPEKPEEIKTTLNKTPLFRARETLIKSVIIVLIKNTLKDEKNIKYNNKIKNVLLFIQEQHYKLYSSTLNDKISDITRHLPKPENSYIKILKFIPNSWVFLEDDLKLKFKNYIKDIPSENISELDEFINFKFLKDESIYRINRITRKESIVHRFFLPNEIILNKLIDIYIKSRDFAEANEFYPVVEDHIGLYSIEQLRTLLKGSLSNSQVYNSNKFPILLRSLYNSDFENYKDTIKACLGEEGRLDILPIAFEKG
;
A
#
# COMPACT_ATOMS: atom_id res chain seq x y z
N MET A 1 9.89 -31.46 -14.09
CA MET A 1 8.64 -32.16 -13.76
C MET A 1 8.98 -33.28 -12.79
N ASN A 2 8.83 -33.08 -11.49
CA ASN A 2 8.86 -34.18 -10.54
C ASN A 2 7.43 -34.69 -10.39
N ASN A 3 7.07 -35.73 -11.15
CA ASN A 3 5.91 -36.55 -10.82
C ASN A 3 6.28 -37.41 -9.60
N LEU A 4 6.41 -36.79 -8.42
CA LEU A 4 6.39 -37.55 -7.17
C LEU A 4 4.93 -37.93 -6.93
N LEU A 5 4.64 -39.22 -7.04
CA LEU A 5 3.44 -39.79 -6.43
C LEU A 5 3.52 -39.47 -4.92
N TYR A 6 2.64 -38.58 -4.45
CA TYR A 6 2.58 -38.25 -3.02
C TYR A 6 2.42 -39.51 -2.16
N GLU A 7 3.37 -39.83 -1.30
CA GLU A 7 3.16 -40.90 -0.34
C GLU A 7 2.05 -40.50 0.64
N LEU A 8 1.05 -41.37 0.79
CA LEU A 8 -0.12 -41.05 1.62
C LEU A 8 0.26 -40.86 3.09
N ASP A 9 1.26 -41.58 3.56
CA ASP A 9 1.77 -41.44 4.93
C ASP A 9 2.43 -40.07 5.14
N GLU A 10 3.15 -39.55 4.13
CA GLU A 10 3.67 -38.16 4.16
C GLU A 10 2.53 -37.14 4.15
N GLN A 11 1.46 -37.38 3.39
CA GLN A 11 0.28 -36.50 3.39
C GLN A 11 -0.37 -36.43 4.77
N ALA A 12 -0.41 -37.53 5.52
CA ALA A 12 -0.94 -37.54 6.89
C ALA A 12 -0.14 -36.65 7.85
N ILE A 13 1.17 -36.49 7.63
CA ILE A 13 2.01 -35.60 8.43
C ILE A 13 1.61 -34.14 8.25
N LEU A 14 1.22 -33.75 7.04
CA LEU A 14 0.85 -32.37 6.68
C LEU A 14 -0.48 -31.90 7.30
N CYS A 15 -1.35 -32.83 7.72
CA CYS A 15 -2.61 -32.48 8.35
C CYS A 15 -2.38 -31.82 9.72
N ARG A 16 -2.94 -30.62 9.87
CA ARG A 16 -2.71 -29.77 11.06
C ARG A 16 -3.60 -30.14 12.24
N ASP A 17 -4.89 -30.36 11.99
CA ASP A 17 -5.89 -30.58 13.04
C ASP A 17 -5.80 -32.02 13.59
N PRO A 18 -5.57 -32.22 14.90
CA PRO A 18 -5.39 -33.57 15.47
C PRO A 18 -6.60 -34.49 15.31
N ILE A 19 -7.82 -33.95 15.29
CA ILE A 19 -9.06 -34.75 15.17
C ILE A 19 -9.21 -35.21 13.72
N SER A 20 -9.11 -34.28 12.77
CA SER A 20 -9.20 -34.55 11.34
C SER A 20 -8.08 -35.47 10.87
N LYS A 21 -6.89 -35.36 11.49
CA LYS A 21 -5.76 -36.26 11.24
C LYS A 21 -6.06 -37.72 11.62
N LYS A 22 -6.85 -37.98 12.67
CA LYS A 22 -7.26 -39.35 13.03
C LYS A 22 -8.09 -39.98 11.90
N TYR A 23 -9.09 -39.25 11.40
CA TYR A 23 -9.91 -39.71 10.28
C TYR A 23 -9.12 -39.82 8.98
N LEU A 24 -8.17 -38.93 8.71
CA LEU A 24 -7.27 -39.05 7.57
C LEU A 24 -6.43 -40.34 7.63
N VAL A 25 -5.85 -40.65 8.78
CA VAL A 25 -5.06 -41.88 8.99
C VAL A 25 -5.95 -43.13 8.83
N GLU A 26 -7.18 -43.08 9.34
CA GLU A 26 -8.16 -44.15 9.15
C GLU A 26 -8.54 -44.33 7.67
N ALA A 27 -8.77 -43.25 6.94
CA ALA A 27 -9.04 -43.28 5.51
C ALA A 27 -7.89 -43.92 4.71
N ILE A 28 -6.65 -43.60 5.08
CA ILE A 28 -5.44 -44.20 4.49
C ILE A 28 -5.36 -45.70 4.81
N SER A 29 -5.73 -46.11 6.03
CA SER A 29 -5.79 -47.53 6.41
C SER A 29 -6.85 -48.29 5.59
N CYS A 30 -8.05 -47.73 5.43
CA CYS A 30 -9.09 -48.29 4.57
C CYS A 30 -8.61 -48.39 3.11
N TYR A 31 -7.91 -47.38 2.61
CA TYR A 31 -7.33 -47.41 1.27
C TYR A 31 -6.31 -48.55 1.11
N LYS A 32 -5.37 -48.68 2.05
CA LYS A 32 -4.31 -49.72 2.04
C LYS A 32 -4.85 -51.14 2.11
N THR A 33 -6.01 -51.33 2.75
CA THR A 33 -6.69 -52.62 2.89
C THR A 33 -7.68 -52.92 1.76
N GLY A 34 -7.82 -52.03 0.77
CA GLY A 34 -8.74 -52.19 -0.36
C GLY A 34 -10.20 -51.84 -0.05
N ALA A 35 -10.49 -51.32 1.14
CA ALA A 35 -11.81 -50.85 1.55
C ALA A 35 -12.11 -49.44 0.99
N PHE A 36 -12.17 -49.33 -0.34
CA PHE A 36 -12.23 -48.05 -1.06
C PHE A 36 -13.47 -47.20 -0.77
N ARG A 37 -14.64 -47.82 -0.61
CA ARG A 37 -15.87 -47.10 -0.22
C ARG A 37 -15.74 -46.48 1.16
N SER A 38 -15.23 -47.25 2.12
CA SER A 38 -15.00 -46.77 3.48
C SER A 38 -13.96 -45.65 3.51
N ALA A 39 -12.88 -45.76 2.73
CA ALA A 39 -11.88 -44.71 2.62
C ALA A 39 -12.47 -43.36 2.16
N ILE A 40 -13.37 -43.36 1.16
CA ILE A 40 -14.08 -42.15 0.71
C ILE A 40 -15.00 -41.58 1.80
N VAL A 41 -15.73 -42.44 2.51
CA VAL A 41 -16.61 -42.00 3.60
C VAL A 41 -15.78 -41.36 4.72
N THR A 42 -14.66 -41.97 5.11
CA THR A 42 -13.82 -41.50 6.20
C THR A 42 -13.06 -40.21 5.83
N ILE A 43 -12.56 -40.06 4.60
CA ILE A 43 -11.92 -38.79 4.19
C ILE A 43 -12.92 -37.63 4.15
N TRP A 44 -14.17 -37.90 3.77
CA TRP A 44 -15.24 -36.90 3.84
C TRP A 44 -15.51 -36.45 5.27
N ILE A 45 -15.53 -37.38 6.23
CA ILE A 45 -15.64 -37.06 7.66
C ILE A 45 -14.47 -36.16 8.09
N ALA A 46 -13.24 -36.46 7.67
CA ALA A 46 -12.08 -35.62 7.97
C ALA A 46 -12.26 -34.17 7.45
N ILE A 47 -12.78 -33.99 6.23
CA ILE A 47 -13.07 -32.69 5.62
C ILE A 47 -14.09 -31.90 6.46
N VAL A 48 -15.19 -32.54 6.85
CA VAL A 48 -16.27 -31.89 7.62
C VAL A 48 -15.77 -31.44 8.98
N PHE A 49 -15.07 -32.30 9.71
CA PHE A 49 -14.52 -31.96 11.03
C PHE A 49 -13.49 -30.82 10.93
N ASP A 50 -12.61 -30.86 9.92
CA ASP A 50 -11.62 -29.82 9.71
C ASP A 50 -12.28 -28.46 9.42
N LEU A 51 -13.32 -28.42 8.57
CA LEU A 51 -14.08 -27.20 8.29
C LEU A 51 -14.80 -26.65 9.53
N ILE A 52 -15.38 -27.51 10.36
CA ILE A 52 -16.03 -27.09 11.61
C ILE A 52 -14.99 -26.50 12.58
N ASN A 53 -13.86 -27.19 12.80
CA ASN A 53 -12.80 -26.70 13.68
C ASN A 53 -12.23 -25.38 13.17
N LYS A 54 -12.00 -25.28 11.85
CA LYS A 54 -11.60 -24.05 11.19
C LYS A 54 -12.60 -22.91 11.41
N THR A 55 -13.89 -23.20 11.30
CA THR A 55 -14.93 -22.20 11.55
C THR A 55 -14.95 -21.77 13.03
N ARG A 56 -14.73 -22.68 13.98
CA ARG A 56 -14.58 -22.33 15.41
C ARG A 56 -13.37 -21.43 15.66
N GLU A 57 -12.22 -21.73 15.06
CA GLU A 57 -11.04 -20.87 15.14
C GLU A 57 -11.31 -19.46 14.61
N LEU A 58 -12.06 -19.33 13.51
CA LEU A 58 -12.48 -18.02 12.97
C LEU A 58 -13.44 -17.26 13.88
N SER A 59 -14.38 -17.98 14.50
CA SER A 59 -15.30 -17.41 15.49
C SER A 59 -14.52 -16.84 16.69
N ILE A 60 -13.57 -17.62 17.24
CA ILE A 60 -12.69 -17.17 18.33
C ILE A 60 -11.84 -15.96 17.91
N ALA A 61 -11.43 -15.90 16.63
CA ALA A 61 -10.70 -14.76 16.07
C ALA A 61 -11.58 -13.53 15.75
N GLY A 62 -12.88 -13.57 16.04
CA GLY A 62 -13.81 -12.45 15.89
C GLY A 62 -14.47 -12.33 14.51
N ASP A 63 -14.46 -13.37 13.67
CA ASP A 63 -15.21 -13.37 12.41
C ASP A 63 -16.71 -13.59 12.67
N LYS A 64 -17.51 -12.53 12.46
CA LYS A 64 -18.97 -12.56 12.67
C LYS A 64 -19.70 -13.61 11.83
N ALA A 65 -19.24 -13.89 10.59
CA ALA A 65 -19.89 -14.89 9.75
C ALA A 65 -19.60 -16.30 10.28
N ALA A 66 -18.39 -16.53 10.79
CA ALA A 66 -18.04 -17.78 11.45
C ALA A 66 -18.79 -17.97 12.77
N GLU A 67 -18.95 -16.90 13.56
CA GLU A 67 -19.74 -16.90 14.80
C GLU A 67 -21.20 -17.31 14.54
N GLU A 68 -21.86 -16.71 13.55
CA GLU A 68 -23.22 -17.09 13.14
C GLU A 68 -23.32 -18.57 12.71
N ILE A 69 -22.34 -19.06 11.94
CA ILE A 69 -22.33 -20.45 11.45
C ILE A 69 -22.14 -21.44 12.61
N ILE A 70 -21.25 -21.14 13.56
CA ILE A 70 -20.99 -22.00 14.71
C ILE A 70 -22.15 -21.98 15.69
N ASN A 71 -22.74 -20.83 15.98
CA ASN A 71 -23.91 -20.74 16.86
C ASN A 71 -25.07 -21.56 16.27
N LYS A 72 -25.31 -21.44 14.96
CA LYS A 72 -26.29 -22.28 14.26
C LYS A 72 -25.95 -23.77 14.36
N PHE A 73 -24.69 -24.16 14.23
CA PHE A 73 -24.27 -25.55 14.35
C PHE A 73 -24.45 -26.11 15.77
N ASP A 74 -24.09 -25.32 16.78
CA ASP A 74 -24.21 -25.70 18.20
C ASP A 74 -25.69 -25.80 18.61
N ASP A 75 -26.54 -24.86 18.18
CA ASP A 75 -28.00 -24.93 18.37
C ASP A 75 -28.62 -26.21 17.77
N LEU A 76 -28.16 -26.62 16.57
CA LEU A 76 -28.64 -27.84 15.91
C LEU A 76 -28.23 -29.10 16.66
N ARG A 77 -27.02 -29.10 17.24
CA ARG A 77 -26.53 -30.20 18.08
C ARG A 77 -27.31 -30.30 19.39
N GLU A 78 -27.56 -29.19 20.07
CA GLU A 78 -28.31 -29.18 21.33
C GLU A 78 -29.75 -29.71 21.16
N LYS A 79 -30.37 -29.42 20.01
CA LYS A 79 -31.73 -29.87 19.69
C LYS A 79 -31.82 -31.31 19.18
N ASN A 80 -30.70 -32.01 19.00
CA ASN A 80 -30.63 -33.36 18.39
C ASN A 80 -31.37 -33.49 17.05
N ASP A 81 -31.43 -32.42 16.26
CA ASP A 81 -32.09 -32.45 14.95
C ASP A 81 -31.16 -33.08 13.90
N ILE A 82 -31.30 -34.40 13.73
CA ILE A 82 -30.51 -35.22 12.80
C ILE A 82 -30.68 -34.72 11.35
N SER A 83 -31.90 -34.34 10.96
CA SER A 83 -32.20 -33.90 9.59
C SER A 83 -31.50 -32.59 9.25
N SER A 84 -31.57 -31.63 10.16
CA SER A 84 -30.90 -30.33 9.99
C SER A 84 -29.38 -30.43 10.09
N SER A 85 -28.86 -31.35 10.91
CA SER A 85 -27.41 -31.63 11.00
C SER A 85 -26.85 -32.20 9.70
N LEU A 86 -27.57 -33.12 9.06
CA LEU A 86 -27.21 -33.66 7.74
C LEU A 86 -27.28 -32.58 6.65
N LYS A 87 -28.26 -31.67 6.73
CA LYS A 87 -28.34 -30.53 5.82
C LYS A 87 -27.15 -29.58 5.98
N PHE A 88 -26.75 -29.29 7.22
CA PHE A 88 -25.56 -28.50 7.50
C PHE A 88 -24.29 -29.16 6.93
N GLU A 89 -24.15 -30.46 7.08
CA GLU A 89 -23.02 -31.23 6.53
C GLU A 89 -22.95 -31.15 5.00
N ARG A 90 -24.11 -31.08 4.33
CA ARG A 90 -24.19 -30.90 2.88
C ARG A 90 -23.77 -29.48 2.46
N ASP A 91 -24.20 -28.48 3.23
CA ASP A 91 -24.01 -27.07 2.91
C ASP A 91 -22.64 -26.53 3.39
N ILE A 92 -21.86 -27.28 4.17
CA ILE A 92 -20.60 -26.80 4.77
C ILE A 92 -19.56 -26.37 3.73
N LEU A 93 -19.48 -27.04 2.57
CA LEU A 93 -18.55 -26.66 1.50
C LEU A 93 -18.94 -25.33 0.85
N SER A 94 -20.24 -25.07 0.65
CA SER A 94 -20.69 -23.80 0.09
C SER A 94 -20.48 -22.68 1.09
N LEU A 95 -20.75 -22.90 2.38
CA LEU A 95 -20.42 -21.97 3.45
C LEU A 95 -18.91 -21.67 3.52
N ALA A 96 -18.08 -22.70 3.39
CA ALA A 96 -16.61 -22.57 3.41
C ALA A 96 -16.08 -21.73 2.23
N LYS A 97 -16.71 -21.82 1.05
CA LYS A 97 -16.36 -21.02 -0.13
C LYS A 97 -16.93 -19.60 -0.05
N GLU A 98 -18.23 -19.47 0.16
CA GLU A 98 -18.98 -18.22 -0.06
C GLU A 98 -18.97 -17.29 1.15
N ARG A 99 -19.05 -17.84 2.36
CA ARG A 99 -19.12 -17.05 3.60
C ARG A 99 -17.79 -16.90 4.30
N LEU A 100 -16.95 -17.94 4.26
CA LEU A 100 -15.71 -18.02 5.04
C LEU A 100 -14.44 -17.88 4.18
N GLU A 101 -14.55 -18.02 2.86
CA GLU A 101 -13.42 -17.97 1.91
C GLU A 101 -12.24 -18.89 2.30
N ILE A 102 -12.53 -20.02 2.93
CA ILE A 102 -11.53 -21.03 3.34
C ILE A 102 -10.99 -21.73 2.09
N ILE A 103 -11.83 -21.96 1.09
CA ILE A 103 -11.50 -22.62 -0.18
C ILE A 103 -11.89 -21.74 -1.38
N SER A 104 -11.10 -21.81 -2.44
CA SER A 104 -11.33 -21.16 -3.73
C SER A 104 -12.40 -21.89 -4.55
N HIS A 105 -12.81 -21.28 -5.67
CA HIS A 105 -13.80 -21.91 -6.56
C HIS A 105 -13.31 -23.24 -7.16
N ILE A 106 -12.04 -23.33 -7.55
CA ILE A 106 -11.47 -24.55 -8.13
C ILE A 106 -11.36 -25.64 -7.06
N GLU A 107 -10.85 -25.29 -5.87
CA GLU A 107 -10.78 -26.22 -4.72
C GLU A 107 -12.18 -26.72 -4.33
N TYR A 108 -13.21 -25.86 -4.40
CA TYR A 108 -14.60 -26.25 -4.15
C TYR A 108 -15.09 -27.32 -5.13
N ILE A 109 -14.84 -27.16 -6.43
CA ILE A 109 -15.27 -28.14 -7.45
C ILE A 109 -14.68 -29.52 -7.16
N ASP A 110 -13.40 -29.57 -6.82
CA ASP A 110 -12.72 -30.85 -6.55
C ASP A 110 -13.14 -31.47 -5.20
N LEU A 111 -13.37 -30.66 -4.16
CA LEU A 111 -13.90 -31.16 -2.88
C LEU A 111 -15.37 -31.59 -2.97
N GLU A 112 -16.16 -30.94 -3.82
CA GLU A 112 -17.56 -31.32 -4.09
C GLU A 112 -17.64 -32.70 -4.75
N ARG A 113 -16.68 -33.06 -5.62
CA ARG A 113 -16.59 -34.42 -6.19
C ARG A 113 -16.44 -35.49 -5.10
N ILE A 114 -15.66 -35.22 -4.04
CA ILE A 114 -15.52 -36.13 -2.89
C ILE A 114 -16.88 -36.32 -2.20
N GLN A 115 -17.64 -35.24 -2.00
CA GLN A 115 -18.98 -35.29 -1.41
C GLN A 115 -19.94 -36.12 -2.27
N GLN A 116 -19.93 -35.92 -3.59
CA GLN A 116 -20.77 -36.66 -4.54
C GLN A 116 -20.45 -38.16 -4.53
N ASP A 117 -19.17 -38.53 -4.56
CA ASP A 117 -18.75 -39.93 -4.50
C ASP A 117 -19.02 -40.56 -3.12
N ARG A 118 -18.90 -39.79 -2.03
CA ARG A 118 -19.34 -40.24 -0.70
C ARG A 118 -20.83 -40.57 -0.69
N ASN A 119 -21.67 -39.76 -1.32
CA ASN A 119 -23.11 -40.01 -1.40
C ASN A 119 -23.40 -41.31 -2.17
N ARG A 120 -22.68 -41.58 -3.26
CA ARG A 120 -22.76 -42.85 -4.01
C ARG A 120 -22.29 -44.05 -3.18
N CYS A 121 -21.25 -43.86 -2.36
CA CYS A 121 -20.76 -44.90 -1.45
C CYS A 121 -21.74 -45.22 -0.30
N ALA A 122 -22.45 -44.21 0.23
CA ALA A 122 -23.32 -44.33 1.40
C ALA A 122 -24.77 -44.75 1.07
N HIS A 123 -25.24 -44.49 -0.15
CA HIS A 123 -26.63 -44.78 -0.56
C HIS A 123 -26.69 -45.65 -1.84
N PRO A 124 -26.42 -46.96 -1.74
CA PRO A 124 -26.38 -47.86 -2.90
C PRO A 124 -27.72 -48.01 -3.63
N SER A 125 -28.84 -47.79 -2.94
CA SER A 125 -30.20 -48.01 -3.45
C SER A 125 -30.72 -46.95 -4.43
N MET A 126 -29.95 -45.88 -4.68
CA MET A 126 -30.31 -44.81 -5.63
C MET A 126 -29.74 -45.00 -7.04
N LEU A 127 -28.98 -46.07 -7.29
CA LEU A 127 -28.47 -46.44 -8.61
C LEU A 127 -29.42 -47.47 -9.24
N ASN A 128 -29.93 -47.18 -10.44
CA ASN A 128 -30.72 -48.14 -11.20
C ASN A 128 -29.80 -49.27 -11.70
N ASN A 129 -30.23 -50.52 -11.46
CA ASN A 129 -29.51 -51.79 -11.60
C ASN A 129 -28.64 -52.15 -10.39
N ASN A 130 -28.61 -53.44 -10.03
CA ASN A 130 -27.96 -54.06 -8.86
C ASN A 130 -26.44 -53.79 -8.69
N ASP A 131 -25.87 -52.79 -9.35
CA ASP A 131 -24.46 -52.44 -9.32
C ASP A 131 -24.15 -51.48 -8.17
N ILE A 132 -23.41 -51.99 -7.20
CA ILE A 132 -22.84 -51.21 -6.10
C ILE A 132 -21.71 -50.36 -6.67
N PHE A 133 -21.72 -49.05 -6.38
CA PHE A 133 -20.61 -48.17 -6.76
C PHE A 133 -19.28 -48.67 -6.18
N SER A 134 -18.36 -49.05 -7.06
CA SER A 134 -17.02 -49.56 -6.72
C SER A 134 -15.96 -48.59 -7.25
N PRO A 135 -15.49 -47.62 -6.42
CA PRO A 135 -14.48 -46.65 -6.83
C PRO A 135 -13.12 -47.33 -7.04
N SER A 136 -12.37 -46.89 -8.05
CA SER A 136 -11.01 -47.38 -8.29
C SER A 136 -10.05 -46.90 -7.19
N GLY A 137 -8.97 -47.65 -6.95
CA GLY A 137 -7.93 -47.22 -6.00
C GLY A 137 -7.31 -45.87 -6.39
N GLU A 138 -7.16 -45.59 -7.68
CA GLU A 138 -6.63 -44.30 -8.15
C GLU A 138 -7.55 -43.13 -7.80
N LEU A 139 -8.87 -43.31 -7.92
CA LEU A 139 -9.87 -42.31 -7.54
C LEU A 139 -9.81 -42.03 -6.04
N VAL A 140 -9.81 -43.08 -5.21
CA VAL A 140 -9.71 -42.92 -3.75
C VAL A 140 -8.42 -42.22 -3.35
N ARG A 141 -7.30 -42.61 -3.96
CA ARG A 141 -6.00 -41.98 -3.72
C ARG A 141 -6.03 -40.50 -4.09
N ASN A 142 -6.64 -40.16 -5.23
CA ASN A 142 -6.80 -38.76 -5.64
C ASN A 142 -7.61 -37.97 -4.62
N HIS A 143 -8.75 -38.50 -4.15
CA HIS A 143 -9.58 -37.85 -3.13
C HIS A 143 -8.83 -37.58 -1.83
N ILE A 144 -8.03 -38.53 -1.35
CA ILE A 144 -7.20 -38.34 -0.15
C ILE A 144 -6.17 -37.22 -0.37
N VAL A 145 -5.46 -37.25 -1.51
CA VAL A 145 -4.45 -36.24 -1.83
C VAL A 145 -5.08 -34.85 -1.98
N VAL A 146 -6.20 -34.72 -2.69
CA VAL A 146 -6.93 -33.47 -2.90
C VAL A 146 -7.41 -32.89 -1.57
N ALA A 147 -8.02 -33.71 -0.70
CA ALA A 147 -8.46 -33.27 0.61
C ALA A 147 -7.32 -32.68 1.44
N VAL A 148 -6.15 -33.32 1.44
CA VAL A 148 -4.97 -32.83 2.15
C VAL A 148 -4.43 -31.55 1.51
N GLN A 149 -4.23 -31.57 0.19
CA GLN A 149 -3.58 -30.48 -0.53
C GLN A 149 -4.38 -29.19 -0.56
N TYR A 150 -5.72 -29.27 -0.59
CA TYR A 150 -6.57 -28.09 -0.68
C TYR A 150 -7.10 -27.62 0.67
N LEU A 151 -7.23 -28.53 1.64
CA LEU A 151 -7.91 -28.22 2.88
C LEU A 151 -7.09 -28.60 4.12
N LEU A 152 -6.88 -29.89 4.39
CA LEU A 152 -6.44 -30.37 5.71
C LEU A 152 -5.05 -29.86 6.16
N ARG A 153 -4.21 -29.43 5.21
CA ARG A 153 -2.87 -28.89 5.49
C ARG A 153 -2.84 -27.41 5.87
N TYR A 154 -3.90 -26.65 5.57
CA TYR A 154 -3.91 -25.19 5.72
C TYR A 154 -4.69 -24.74 6.95
N PRO A 155 -4.34 -23.60 7.58
CA PRO A 155 -5.12 -22.99 8.66
C PRO A 155 -6.43 -22.33 8.16
N PRO A 156 -7.38 -22.02 9.07
CA PRO A 156 -8.59 -21.25 8.77
C PRO A 156 -8.26 -19.81 8.42
N ALA A 157 -8.97 -19.30 7.41
CA ALA A 157 -8.81 -17.98 6.80
C ALA A 157 -7.44 -17.67 6.19
N GLN A 158 -7.47 -17.53 4.87
CA GLN A 158 -6.58 -16.62 4.17
C GLN A 158 -7.25 -15.27 3.85
N GLY A 159 -8.36 -14.91 4.51
CA GLY A 159 -9.08 -13.66 4.24
C GLY A 159 -8.98 -12.65 5.40
N LYS A 160 -10.04 -12.52 6.20
CA LYS A 160 -10.19 -11.44 7.20
C LYS A 160 -9.26 -11.55 8.43
N ALA A 161 -9.12 -12.74 9.02
CA ALA A 161 -8.23 -12.91 10.17
C ALA A 161 -6.74 -12.78 9.78
N ALA A 162 -6.39 -13.24 8.58
CA ALA A 162 -5.06 -13.03 8.02
C ALA A 162 -4.81 -11.54 7.74
N LEU A 163 -5.81 -10.85 7.17
CA LEU A 163 -5.77 -9.42 6.95
C LEU A 163 -5.59 -8.65 8.27
N SER A 164 -6.39 -8.93 9.29
CA SER A 164 -6.29 -8.25 10.59
C SER A 164 -4.94 -8.48 11.26
N LYS A 165 -4.39 -9.71 11.17
CA LYS A 165 -3.06 -10.04 11.68
C LYS A 165 -1.94 -9.30 10.94
N ILE A 166 -2.01 -9.23 9.61
CA ILE A 166 -1.04 -8.49 8.79
C ILE A 166 -1.12 -6.99 9.13
N LEU A 167 -2.32 -6.44 9.23
CA LEU A 167 -2.51 -5.04 9.56
C LEU A 167 -2.05 -4.70 10.98
N SER A 168 -2.30 -5.57 11.97
CA SER A 168 -1.82 -5.36 13.34
C SER A 168 -0.30 -5.46 13.45
N GLU A 169 0.32 -6.34 12.65
CA GLU A 169 1.77 -6.43 12.55
C GLU A 169 2.37 -5.16 11.93
N ILE A 170 1.81 -4.66 10.81
CA ILE A 170 2.23 -3.40 10.18
C ILE A 170 2.00 -2.21 11.13
N ASP A 171 0.91 -2.20 11.88
CA ASP A 171 0.55 -1.11 12.79
C ASP A 171 1.36 -1.13 14.10
N SER A 172 2.07 -2.22 14.41
CA SER A 172 2.92 -2.34 15.61
C SER A 172 3.97 -1.22 15.72
N ASP A 173 4.24 -0.78 16.95
CA ASP A 173 5.26 0.22 17.26
C ASP A 173 6.69 -0.22 16.91
N TYR A 174 6.93 -1.54 16.90
CA TYR A 174 8.24 -2.13 16.59
C TYR A 174 8.36 -2.58 15.13
N PHE A 175 7.37 -2.27 14.29
CA PHE A 175 7.45 -2.59 12.87
C PHE A 175 8.53 -1.72 12.20
N PRO A 176 9.42 -2.31 11.38
CA PRO A 176 10.52 -1.56 10.78
C PRO A 176 10.05 -0.45 9.85
N GLU A 177 10.84 0.61 9.77
CA GLU A 177 10.56 1.77 8.91
C GLU A 177 11.39 1.75 7.63
N LYS A 178 12.58 1.11 7.66
CA LYS A 178 13.50 1.09 6.52
C LYS A 178 13.11 0.02 5.51
N PRO A 179 13.23 0.29 4.19
CA PRO A 179 12.86 -0.65 3.14
C PRO A 179 13.48 -2.05 3.29
N GLU A 180 14.77 -2.15 3.61
CA GLU A 180 15.49 -3.42 3.75
C GLU A 180 15.02 -4.26 4.95
N GLU A 181 14.70 -3.59 6.06
CA GLU A 181 14.19 -4.25 7.27
C GLU A 181 12.74 -4.71 7.06
N ILE A 182 11.92 -3.89 6.38
CA ILE A 182 10.54 -4.24 5.99
C ILE A 182 10.54 -5.49 5.10
N LYS A 183 11.45 -5.56 4.10
CA LYS A 183 11.64 -6.76 3.27
C LYS A 183 11.92 -7.99 4.12
N THR A 184 12.86 -7.88 5.07
CA THR A 184 13.26 -8.98 5.94
C THR A 184 12.11 -9.48 6.82
N THR A 185 11.28 -8.57 7.34
CA THR A 185 10.11 -8.90 8.16
C THR A 185 8.97 -9.48 7.32
N LEU A 186 8.56 -8.80 6.24
CA LEU A 186 7.43 -9.22 5.41
C LEU A 186 7.69 -10.49 4.60
N ASN A 187 8.94 -10.83 4.29
CA ASN A 187 9.27 -12.13 3.68
C ASN A 187 8.95 -13.32 4.59
N LYS A 188 8.90 -13.11 5.91
CA LYS A 188 8.52 -14.13 6.89
C LYS A 188 7.01 -14.16 7.16
N THR A 189 6.27 -13.15 6.72
CA THR A 189 4.83 -13.08 6.93
C THR A 189 4.06 -13.83 5.84
N PRO A 190 2.80 -14.20 6.10
CA PRO A 190 1.94 -14.80 5.08
C PRO A 190 1.77 -13.95 3.83
N LEU A 191 2.08 -12.64 3.88
CA LEU A 191 1.97 -11.71 2.75
C LEU A 191 2.83 -12.11 1.55
N PHE A 192 3.97 -12.77 1.78
CA PHE A 192 4.83 -13.25 0.70
C PHE A 192 4.18 -14.39 -0.11
N ARG A 193 3.35 -15.23 0.53
CA ARG A 193 2.67 -16.39 -0.10
C ARG A 193 1.15 -16.29 0.00
N ALA A 194 0.63 -15.09 0.19
CA ALA A 194 -0.78 -14.85 0.41
C ALA A 194 -1.58 -15.14 -0.87
N ARG A 195 -2.84 -15.59 -0.70
CA ARG A 195 -3.82 -15.61 -1.79
C ARG A 195 -3.98 -14.20 -2.38
N GLU A 196 -4.29 -14.14 -3.67
CA GLU A 196 -4.49 -12.87 -4.39
C GLU A 196 -5.50 -11.96 -3.69
N THR A 197 -6.62 -12.53 -3.21
CA THR A 197 -7.69 -11.80 -2.52
C THR A 197 -7.21 -11.08 -1.26
N LEU A 198 -6.30 -11.70 -0.50
CA LEU A 198 -5.70 -11.10 0.69
C LEU A 198 -4.79 -9.93 0.32
N ILE A 199 -3.94 -10.11 -0.69
CA ILE A 199 -3.02 -9.05 -1.14
C ILE A 199 -3.82 -7.84 -1.63
N LYS A 200 -4.84 -8.04 -2.45
CA LYS A 200 -5.75 -6.97 -2.91
C LYS A 200 -6.41 -6.25 -1.73
N SER A 201 -6.89 -7.00 -0.74
CA SER A 201 -7.52 -6.44 0.46
C SER A 201 -6.55 -5.62 1.31
N VAL A 202 -5.32 -6.10 1.49
CA VAL A 202 -4.25 -5.35 2.19
C VAL A 202 -3.98 -4.03 1.46
N ILE A 203 -3.77 -4.06 0.14
CA ILE A 203 -3.54 -2.85 -0.66
C ILE A 203 -4.68 -1.84 -0.46
N ILE A 204 -5.93 -2.28 -0.58
CA ILE A 204 -7.12 -1.41 -0.43
C ILE A 204 -7.16 -0.76 0.95
N VAL A 205 -6.91 -1.52 2.02
CA VAL A 205 -6.93 -0.99 3.39
C VAL A 205 -5.77 -0.03 3.62
N LEU A 206 -4.56 -0.34 3.14
CA LEU A 206 -3.40 0.54 3.26
C LEU A 206 -3.61 1.87 2.51
N ILE A 207 -4.18 1.83 1.31
CA ILE A 207 -4.56 3.05 0.57
C ILE A 207 -5.57 3.85 1.40
N LYS A 208 -6.67 3.25 1.84
CA LYS A 208 -7.69 3.94 2.66
C LYS A 208 -7.08 4.55 3.93
N ASN A 209 -6.22 3.83 4.63
CA ASN A 209 -5.57 4.30 5.84
C ASN A 209 -4.61 5.48 5.58
N THR A 210 -3.95 5.49 4.42
CA THR A 210 -3.08 6.60 4.00
C THR A 210 -3.87 7.86 3.68
N LEU A 211 -5.04 7.70 3.03
CA LEU A 211 -5.82 8.85 2.57
C LEU A 211 -6.66 9.50 3.68
N LYS A 212 -6.98 8.77 4.76
CA LYS A 212 -7.66 9.33 5.95
C LYS A 212 -6.75 10.33 6.68
N ASP A 213 -7.35 11.39 7.23
CA ASP A 213 -6.64 12.51 7.89
C ASP A 213 -6.17 12.23 9.33
N GLU A 214 -6.37 11.01 9.82
CA GLU A 214 -6.14 10.68 11.24
C GLU A 214 -4.69 10.28 11.57
N LYS A 215 -3.79 10.12 10.58
CA LYS A 215 -2.46 9.52 10.79
C LYS A 215 -1.29 10.41 10.31
N ASN A 216 -0.20 10.41 11.09
CA ASN A 216 1.01 11.24 10.92
C ASN A 216 1.86 10.81 9.70
N ILE A 217 2.65 11.74 9.13
CA ILE A 217 3.65 11.55 8.06
C ILE A 217 4.52 10.31 8.29
N LYS A 218 4.98 10.07 9.53
CA LYS A 218 5.79 8.90 9.88
C LYS A 218 5.09 7.58 9.52
N TYR A 219 3.81 7.47 9.86
CA TYR A 219 2.99 6.31 9.54
C TYR A 219 2.77 6.16 8.03
N ASN A 220 2.55 7.26 7.31
CA ASN A 220 2.37 7.22 5.85
C ASN A 220 3.65 6.80 5.12
N ASN A 221 4.83 7.19 5.61
CA ASN A 221 6.10 6.69 5.10
C ASN A 221 6.29 5.18 5.34
N LYS A 222 5.87 4.68 6.52
CA LYS A 222 5.83 3.24 6.78
C LYS A 222 4.94 2.51 5.78
N ILE A 223 3.71 2.99 5.55
CA ILE A 223 2.81 2.39 4.54
C ILE A 223 3.42 2.45 3.14
N LYS A 224 4.01 3.59 2.74
CA LYS A 224 4.66 3.75 1.43
C LYS A 224 5.67 2.64 1.18
N ASN A 225 6.52 2.34 2.16
CA ASN A 225 7.53 1.29 2.05
C ASN A 225 6.91 -0.12 1.99
N VAL A 226 5.81 -0.37 2.70
CA VAL A 226 5.04 -1.62 2.57
C VAL A 226 4.41 -1.74 1.17
N LEU A 227 3.83 -0.67 0.64
CA LEU A 227 3.26 -0.65 -0.71
C LEU A 227 4.35 -0.84 -1.78
N LEU A 228 5.55 -0.28 -1.60
CA LEU A 228 6.71 -0.54 -2.46
C LEU A 228 7.09 -2.02 -2.43
N PHE A 229 7.15 -2.64 -1.25
CA PHE A 229 7.39 -4.07 -1.13
C PHE A 229 6.34 -4.90 -1.89
N ILE A 230 5.05 -4.58 -1.72
CA ILE A 230 3.97 -5.27 -2.44
C ILE A 230 4.09 -5.05 -3.95
N GLN A 231 4.45 -3.84 -4.38
CA GLN A 231 4.67 -3.53 -5.79
C GLN A 231 5.81 -4.37 -6.38
N GLU A 232 6.91 -4.54 -5.65
CA GLU A 232 8.06 -5.36 -6.08
C GLU A 232 7.71 -6.86 -6.14
N GLN A 233 7.06 -7.40 -5.11
CA GLN A 233 6.81 -8.84 -5.01
C GLN A 233 5.56 -9.30 -5.79
N HIS A 234 4.54 -8.43 -5.90
CA HIS A 234 3.21 -8.76 -6.41
C HIS A 234 2.72 -7.72 -7.44
N TYR A 235 3.59 -7.27 -8.34
CA TYR A 235 3.32 -6.19 -9.31
C TYR A 235 1.98 -6.30 -10.05
N LYS A 236 1.61 -7.50 -10.55
CA LYS A 236 0.34 -7.73 -11.27
C LYS A 236 -0.89 -7.46 -10.40
N LEU A 237 -0.84 -7.88 -9.13
CA LEU A 237 -1.92 -7.67 -8.16
C LEU A 237 -1.96 -6.22 -7.71
N TYR A 238 -0.79 -5.60 -7.47
CA TYR A 238 -0.68 -4.19 -7.17
C TYR A 238 -1.32 -3.31 -8.25
N SER A 239 -0.86 -3.47 -9.49
CA SER A 239 -1.34 -2.68 -10.64
C SER A 239 -2.83 -2.86 -10.90
N SER A 240 -3.34 -4.10 -10.92
CA SER A 240 -4.78 -4.34 -11.10
C SER A 240 -5.62 -3.75 -9.97
N THR A 241 -5.20 -3.90 -8.71
CA THR A 241 -5.94 -3.32 -7.57
C THR A 241 -5.97 -1.80 -7.63
N LEU A 242 -4.84 -1.14 -7.94
CA LEU A 242 -4.80 0.31 -8.04
C LEU A 242 -5.70 0.78 -9.18
N ASN A 243 -5.58 0.18 -10.36
CA ASN A 243 -6.40 0.52 -11.53
C ASN A 243 -7.90 0.43 -11.24
N ASP A 244 -8.31 -0.60 -10.48
CA ASP A 244 -9.72 -0.84 -10.19
C ASP A 244 -10.27 0.01 -9.03
N LYS A 245 -9.42 0.46 -8.10
CA LYS A 245 -9.87 0.99 -6.79
C LYS A 245 -9.36 2.37 -6.41
N ILE A 246 -8.20 2.83 -6.89
CA ILE A 246 -7.61 4.08 -6.37
C ILE A 246 -8.49 5.29 -6.66
N SER A 247 -9.03 5.37 -7.88
CA SER A 247 -9.92 6.44 -8.31
C SER A 247 -11.24 6.43 -7.53
N ASP A 248 -11.84 5.24 -7.39
CA ASP A 248 -13.07 5.03 -6.63
C ASP A 248 -12.90 5.42 -5.14
N ILE A 249 -11.84 4.96 -4.48
CA ILE A 249 -11.55 5.29 -3.09
C ILE A 249 -11.39 6.80 -2.92
N THR A 250 -10.69 7.46 -3.85
CA THR A 250 -10.44 8.91 -3.79
C THR A 250 -11.75 9.70 -3.88
N ARG A 251 -12.65 9.33 -4.79
CA ARG A 251 -13.94 10.01 -4.98
C ARG A 251 -14.86 9.94 -3.76
N HIS A 252 -14.79 8.84 -3.02
CA HIS A 252 -15.65 8.59 -1.85
C HIS A 252 -15.15 9.25 -0.56
N LEU A 253 -14.04 10.00 -0.60
CA LEU A 253 -13.60 10.79 0.54
C LEU A 253 -14.45 12.05 0.69
N PRO A 254 -14.70 12.54 1.92
CA PRO A 254 -15.48 13.76 2.15
C PRO A 254 -14.89 15.01 1.46
N LYS A 255 -13.56 15.09 1.40
CA LYS A 255 -12.79 16.14 0.72
C LYS A 255 -11.67 15.48 -0.09
N PRO A 256 -11.95 15.00 -1.32
CA PRO A 256 -10.96 14.29 -2.13
C PRO A 256 -9.66 15.07 -2.34
N GLU A 257 -9.74 16.39 -2.48
CA GLU A 257 -8.61 17.29 -2.70
C GLU A 257 -7.54 17.21 -1.61
N ASN A 258 -7.91 16.98 -0.34
CA ASN A 258 -6.97 16.81 0.77
C ASN A 258 -6.09 15.55 0.61
N SER A 259 -6.54 14.59 -0.20
CA SER A 259 -5.84 13.33 -0.40
C SER A 259 -4.84 13.37 -1.57
N TYR A 260 -4.90 14.39 -2.44
CA TYR A 260 -4.13 14.42 -3.69
C TYR A 260 -2.61 14.41 -3.46
N ILE A 261 -2.15 15.24 -2.52
CA ILE A 261 -0.74 15.28 -2.10
C ILE A 261 -0.32 13.90 -1.56
N LYS A 262 -1.16 13.29 -0.71
CA LYS A 262 -0.87 11.98 -0.10
C LYS A 262 -0.79 10.87 -1.15
N ILE A 263 -1.66 10.88 -2.15
CA ILE A 263 -1.68 9.90 -3.25
C ILE A 263 -0.34 9.91 -4.00
N LEU A 264 0.20 11.09 -4.30
CA LEU A 264 1.48 11.21 -5.01
C LEU A 264 2.67 10.86 -4.12
N LYS A 265 2.66 11.32 -2.87
CA LYS A 265 3.78 11.12 -1.95
C LYS A 265 3.93 9.69 -1.44
N PHE A 266 2.80 9.06 -1.09
CA PHE A 266 2.80 7.85 -0.27
C PHE A 266 2.27 6.61 -1.00
N ILE A 267 1.62 6.76 -2.16
CA ILE A 267 1.19 5.62 -2.98
C ILE A 267 2.10 5.53 -4.21
N PRO A 268 3.04 4.56 -4.25
CA PRO A 268 4.03 4.45 -5.31
C PRO A 268 3.43 4.34 -6.70
N ASN A 269 3.94 5.15 -7.65
CA ASN A 269 3.52 5.09 -9.05
C ASN A 269 1.99 5.20 -9.26
N SER A 270 1.27 5.88 -8.35
CA SER A 270 -0.19 5.97 -8.37
C SER A 270 -0.75 6.67 -9.62
N TRP A 271 -0.03 7.64 -10.19
CA TRP A 271 -0.51 8.47 -11.30
C TRP A 271 -0.98 7.69 -12.52
N VAL A 272 -0.28 6.61 -12.89
CA VAL A 272 -0.62 5.82 -14.08
C VAL A 272 -1.93 5.07 -13.96
N PHE A 273 -2.40 4.84 -12.72
CA PHE A 273 -3.63 4.10 -12.40
C PHE A 273 -4.83 5.01 -12.11
N LEU A 274 -4.62 6.34 -12.07
CA LEU A 274 -5.73 7.29 -11.91
C LEU A 274 -6.51 7.42 -13.23
N GLU A 275 -7.84 7.53 -13.10
CA GLU A 275 -8.73 7.86 -14.21
C GLU A 275 -8.53 9.31 -14.67
N ASP A 276 -8.79 9.59 -15.94
CA ASP A 276 -8.43 10.87 -16.56
C ASP A 276 -9.20 12.07 -15.98
N ASP A 277 -10.43 11.88 -15.50
CA ASP A 277 -11.20 12.91 -14.80
C ASP A 277 -10.51 13.33 -13.49
N LEU A 278 -9.97 12.37 -12.73
CA LEU A 278 -9.22 12.65 -11.51
C LEU A 278 -7.87 13.28 -11.82
N LYS A 279 -7.16 12.82 -12.84
CA LYS A 279 -5.92 13.48 -13.29
C LYS A 279 -6.15 14.95 -13.62
N LEU A 280 -7.26 15.28 -14.28
CA LEU A 280 -7.64 16.65 -14.57
C LEU A 280 -7.93 17.46 -13.29
N LYS A 281 -8.67 16.88 -12.33
CA LYS A 281 -8.92 17.51 -11.03
C LYS A 281 -7.64 17.74 -10.23
N PHE A 282 -6.69 16.80 -10.25
CA PHE A 282 -5.37 16.95 -9.66
C PHE A 282 -4.62 18.12 -10.29
N LYS A 283 -4.55 18.17 -11.62
CA LYS A 283 -3.91 19.27 -12.35
C LYS A 283 -4.50 20.64 -11.96
N ASN A 284 -5.82 20.74 -11.89
CA ASN A 284 -6.49 21.96 -11.44
C ASN A 284 -6.19 22.29 -9.98
N TYR A 285 -6.18 21.29 -9.09
CA TYR A 285 -5.78 21.49 -7.70
C TYR A 285 -4.35 22.03 -7.57
N ILE A 286 -3.40 21.52 -8.36
CA ILE A 286 -2.01 22.03 -8.35
C ILE A 286 -1.96 23.49 -8.83
N LYS A 287 -2.73 23.86 -9.86
CA LYS A 287 -2.82 25.24 -10.34
C LYS A 287 -3.36 26.21 -9.28
N ASP A 288 -4.19 25.72 -8.36
CA ASP A 288 -4.86 26.49 -7.31
C ASP A 288 -4.46 26.01 -5.91
N ILE A 289 -3.24 25.47 -5.74
CA ILE A 289 -2.85 24.82 -4.49
C ILE A 289 -2.97 25.81 -3.30
N PRO A 290 -3.57 25.38 -2.17
CA PRO A 290 -3.70 26.21 -0.98
C PRO A 290 -2.36 26.69 -0.44
N SER A 291 -2.32 27.88 0.15
CA SER A 291 -1.10 28.50 0.67
C SER A 291 -0.37 27.64 1.70
N GLU A 292 -1.12 26.89 2.51
CA GLU A 292 -0.61 25.93 3.50
C GLU A 292 0.22 24.78 2.88
N ASN A 293 0.02 24.48 1.59
CA ASN A 293 0.67 23.38 0.88
C ASN A 293 1.64 23.89 -0.21
N ILE A 294 2.04 25.16 -0.21
CA ILE A 294 2.88 25.72 -1.28
C ILE A 294 4.27 25.10 -1.37
N SER A 295 4.85 24.71 -0.23
CA SER A 295 6.13 23.98 -0.21
C SER A 295 6.07 22.66 -0.98
N GLU A 296 4.87 22.12 -1.24
CA GLU A 296 4.71 20.90 -2.02
C GLU A 296 5.05 21.07 -3.50
N LEU A 297 5.04 22.32 -4.00
CA LEU A 297 5.42 22.64 -5.37
C LEU A 297 6.90 22.33 -5.65
N ASP A 298 7.76 22.36 -4.62
CA ASP A 298 9.18 22.00 -4.71
C ASP A 298 9.36 20.55 -5.18
N GLU A 299 8.48 19.64 -4.73
CA GLU A 299 8.48 18.24 -5.15
C GLU A 299 7.72 18.07 -6.47
N PHE A 300 6.55 18.72 -6.62
CA PHE A 300 5.64 18.44 -7.73
C PHE A 300 6.16 18.82 -9.11
N ILE A 301 6.99 19.84 -9.18
CA ILE A 301 7.69 20.26 -10.39
C ILE A 301 8.58 19.17 -11.02
N ASN A 302 9.03 18.20 -10.22
CA ASN A 302 9.85 17.09 -10.70
C ASN A 302 9.00 16.01 -11.40
N PHE A 303 7.67 16.02 -11.21
CA PHE A 303 6.78 15.16 -11.96
C PHE A 303 6.51 15.76 -13.34
N LYS A 304 7.00 15.10 -14.40
CA LYS A 304 6.80 15.52 -15.80
C LYS A 304 5.33 15.81 -16.14
N PHE A 305 4.39 15.08 -15.54
CA PHE A 305 2.95 15.21 -15.79
C PHE A 305 2.26 16.36 -15.03
N LEU A 306 2.93 16.98 -14.04
CA LEU A 306 2.44 18.15 -13.29
C LEU A 306 3.31 19.40 -13.48
N LYS A 307 4.44 19.29 -14.17
CA LYS A 307 5.44 20.37 -14.30
C LYS A 307 4.82 21.69 -14.76
N ASP A 308 3.97 21.66 -15.77
CA ASP A 308 3.37 22.88 -16.33
C ASP A 308 2.40 23.53 -15.33
N GLU A 309 1.59 22.73 -14.63
CA GLU A 309 0.68 23.20 -13.60
C GLU A 309 1.42 23.75 -12.37
N SER A 310 2.51 23.10 -11.96
CA SER A 310 3.38 23.59 -10.89
C SER A 310 4.02 24.92 -11.26
N ILE A 311 4.60 25.05 -12.45
CA ILE A 311 5.19 26.31 -12.94
C ILE A 311 4.15 27.42 -12.99
N TYR A 312 2.94 27.11 -13.49
CA TYR A 312 1.83 28.06 -13.53
C TYR A 312 1.52 28.63 -12.12
N ARG A 313 1.45 27.76 -11.11
CA ARG A 313 1.18 28.18 -9.73
C ARG A 313 2.37 28.91 -9.10
N ILE A 314 3.60 28.45 -9.34
CA ILE A 314 4.84 29.10 -8.84
C ILE A 314 4.92 30.55 -9.31
N ASN A 315 4.65 30.79 -10.59
CA ASN A 315 4.67 32.15 -11.15
C ASN A 315 3.69 33.11 -10.46
N ARG A 316 2.66 32.58 -9.80
CA ARG A 316 1.62 33.32 -9.08
C ARG A 316 1.79 33.32 -7.55
N ILE A 317 2.86 32.70 -7.03
CA ILE A 317 3.17 32.74 -5.60
C ILE A 317 3.31 34.20 -5.15
N THR A 318 2.66 34.52 -4.03
CA THR A 318 2.72 35.84 -3.40
C THR A 318 3.94 35.97 -2.48
N ARG A 319 4.28 37.21 -2.10
CA ARG A 319 5.36 37.48 -1.13
C ARG A 319 5.13 36.75 0.20
N LYS A 320 3.91 36.79 0.74
CA LYS A 320 3.53 36.14 2.00
C LYS A 320 3.70 34.62 1.92
N GLU A 321 3.24 34.03 0.82
CA GLU A 321 3.35 32.60 0.58
C GLU A 321 4.82 32.15 0.45
N SER A 322 5.66 32.96 -0.18
CA SER A 322 7.06 32.63 -0.45
C SER A 322 7.92 32.44 0.80
N ILE A 323 7.50 33.00 1.95
CA ILE A 323 8.23 32.91 3.21
C ILE A 323 8.42 31.46 3.65
N VAL A 324 7.48 30.56 3.29
CA VAL A 324 7.56 29.14 3.65
C VAL A 324 8.84 28.49 3.13
N HIS A 325 9.34 28.91 1.95
CA HIS A 325 10.50 28.29 1.30
C HIS A 325 11.82 28.49 2.06
N ARG A 326 11.89 29.40 3.04
CA ARG A 326 13.05 29.53 3.93
C ARG A 326 13.48 28.23 4.62
N PHE A 327 12.52 27.33 4.82
CA PHE A 327 12.74 26.07 5.54
C PHE A 327 12.92 24.87 4.59
N PHE A 328 13.07 25.12 3.28
CA PHE A 328 13.13 24.09 2.25
C PHE A 328 14.32 24.33 1.32
N LEU A 329 14.57 23.35 0.43
CA LEU A 329 15.57 23.45 -0.63
C LEU A 329 14.83 23.68 -1.96
N PRO A 330 14.53 24.95 -2.31
CA PRO A 330 13.77 25.25 -3.51
C PRO A 330 14.57 24.90 -4.75
N ASN A 331 13.85 24.53 -5.81
CA ASN A 331 14.45 24.32 -7.11
C ASN A 331 14.78 25.65 -7.81
N GLU A 332 15.44 25.55 -8.96
CA GLU A 332 15.85 26.70 -9.77
C GLU A 332 14.68 27.65 -10.13
N ILE A 333 13.51 27.11 -10.46
CA ILE A 333 12.34 27.89 -10.90
C ILE A 333 11.77 28.69 -9.73
N ILE A 334 11.71 28.09 -8.54
CA ILE A 334 11.26 28.77 -7.32
C ILE A 334 12.30 29.79 -6.88
N LEU A 335 13.60 29.47 -6.92
CA LEU A 335 14.68 30.44 -6.66
C LEU A 335 14.57 31.67 -7.58
N ASN A 336 14.33 31.48 -8.88
CA ASN A 336 14.08 32.59 -9.81
C ASN A 336 12.90 33.45 -9.37
N LYS A 337 11.82 32.83 -8.91
CA LYS A 337 10.64 33.54 -8.41
C LYS A 337 10.91 34.29 -7.11
N LEU A 338 11.67 33.72 -6.17
CA LEU A 338 12.06 34.36 -4.93
C LEU A 338 12.94 35.60 -5.19
N ILE A 339 13.91 35.49 -6.10
CA ILE A 339 14.72 36.61 -6.57
C ILE A 339 13.83 37.69 -7.18
N ASP A 340 12.93 37.32 -8.09
CA ASP A 340 12.00 38.26 -8.75
C ASP A 340 11.15 39.04 -7.74
N ILE A 341 10.63 38.36 -6.71
CA ILE A 341 9.87 39.00 -5.64
C ILE A 341 10.74 40.00 -4.86
N TYR A 342 11.96 39.61 -4.50
CA TYR A 342 12.87 40.48 -3.75
C TYR A 342 13.26 41.73 -4.54
N ILE A 343 13.71 41.59 -5.78
CA ILE A 343 14.18 42.72 -6.61
C ILE A 343 13.04 43.67 -6.98
N LYS A 344 11.78 43.22 -6.95
CA LYS A 344 10.57 44.02 -7.17
C LYS A 344 9.94 44.59 -5.90
N SER A 345 10.66 44.60 -4.77
CA SER A 345 10.17 45.23 -3.53
C SER A 345 9.82 46.70 -3.76
N ARG A 346 8.66 47.12 -3.24
CA ARG A 346 8.06 48.43 -3.53
C ARG A 346 8.48 49.52 -2.56
N ASP A 347 8.99 49.14 -1.42
CA ASP A 347 9.52 50.03 -0.38
C ASP A 347 10.63 49.32 0.43
N PHE A 348 11.30 50.09 1.28
CA PHE A 348 12.35 49.56 2.15
C PHE A 348 11.85 48.50 3.13
N ALA A 349 10.60 48.59 3.60
CA ALA A 349 10.06 47.64 4.56
C ALA A 349 9.88 46.27 3.90
N GLU A 350 9.30 46.21 2.71
CA GLU A 350 9.16 44.99 1.92
C GLU A 350 10.52 44.34 1.62
N ALA A 351 11.51 45.14 1.20
CA ALA A 351 12.85 44.64 0.91
C ALA A 351 13.51 44.04 2.16
N ASN A 352 13.42 44.75 3.29
CA ASN A 352 14.00 44.32 4.54
C ASN A 352 13.31 43.08 5.13
N GLU A 353 11.97 42.98 5.02
CA GLU A 353 11.19 41.84 5.49
C GLU A 353 11.51 40.57 4.70
N PHE A 354 11.68 40.69 3.38
CA PHE A 354 11.88 39.55 2.49
C PHE A 354 13.34 39.12 2.34
N TYR A 355 14.29 39.97 2.70
CA TYR A 355 15.72 39.69 2.66
C TYR A 355 16.13 38.29 3.19
N PRO A 356 15.64 37.82 4.37
CA PRO A 356 16.03 36.51 4.89
C PRO A 356 15.68 35.36 3.95
N VAL A 357 14.61 35.50 3.15
CA VAL A 357 14.22 34.51 2.14
C VAL A 357 15.28 34.38 1.05
N VAL A 358 15.97 35.46 0.68
CA VAL A 358 17.04 35.41 -0.32
C VAL A 358 18.36 34.99 0.30
N GLU A 359 18.64 35.44 1.53
CA GLU A 359 19.87 35.09 2.24
C GLU A 359 20.00 33.58 2.53
N ASP A 360 18.93 32.93 2.98
CA ASP A 360 18.95 31.52 3.37
C ASP A 360 19.32 30.57 2.19
N HIS A 361 19.28 31.05 0.95
CA HIS A 361 19.56 30.27 -0.26
C HIS A 361 20.84 30.68 -1.00
N ILE A 362 21.73 31.48 -0.41
CA ILE A 362 22.98 31.95 -1.04
C ILE A 362 23.81 30.80 -1.63
N GLY A 363 23.84 29.63 -1.00
CA GLY A 363 24.57 28.46 -1.51
C GLY A 363 23.91 27.69 -2.65
N LEU A 364 22.70 28.08 -3.07
CA LEU A 364 21.93 27.39 -4.10
C LEU A 364 21.88 28.16 -5.43
N TYR A 365 22.28 29.43 -5.47
CA TYR A 365 22.12 30.23 -6.69
C TYR A 365 23.11 29.81 -7.79
N SER A 366 22.59 29.69 -9.01
CA SER A 366 23.45 29.66 -10.20
C SER A 366 24.12 31.02 -10.40
N ILE A 367 25.19 31.08 -11.20
CA ILE A 367 25.84 32.35 -11.54
C ILE A 367 24.87 33.29 -12.27
N GLU A 368 23.97 32.77 -13.09
CA GLU A 368 22.94 33.58 -13.77
C GLU A 368 21.92 34.15 -12.78
N GLN A 369 21.51 33.36 -11.79
CA GLN A 369 20.63 33.81 -10.71
C GLN A 369 21.29 34.87 -9.84
N LEU A 370 22.56 34.68 -9.48
CA LEU A 370 23.35 35.67 -8.75
C LEU A 370 23.43 36.99 -9.52
N ARG A 371 23.73 36.94 -10.82
CA ARG A 371 23.76 38.13 -11.68
C ARG A 371 22.40 38.83 -11.72
N THR A 372 21.32 38.07 -11.84
CA THR A 372 19.95 38.59 -11.86
C THR A 372 19.60 39.28 -10.54
N LEU A 373 19.94 38.64 -9.41
CA LEU A 373 19.76 39.20 -8.07
C LEU A 373 20.51 40.52 -7.92
N LEU A 374 21.81 40.54 -8.23
CA LEU A 374 22.66 41.73 -8.07
C LEU A 374 22.20 42.89 -8.95
N LYS A 375 22.03 42.66 -10.26
CA LYS A 375 21.60 43.72 -11.18
C LYS A 375 20.21 44.22 -10.83
N GLY A 376 19.28 43.32 -10.53
CA GLY A 376 17.94 43.67 -10.08
C GLY A 376 17.96 44.54 -8.82
N SER A 377 18.73 44.13 -7.80
CA SER A 377 18.88 44.91 -6.56
C SER A 377 19.50 46.29 -6.79
N LEU A 378 20.52 46.41 -7.65
CA LEU A 378 21.17 47.68 -7.96
C LEU A 378 20.26 48.65 -8.74
N SER A 379 19.42 48.10 -9.61
CA SER A 379 18.47 48.87 -10.44
C SER A 379 17.24 49.37 -9.67
N ASN A 380 16.88 48.73 -8.55
CA ASN A 380 15.75 49.14 -7.72
C ASN A 380 16.22 49.90 -6.47
N SER A 381 15.95 51.21 -6.42
CA SER A 381 16.33 52.08 -5.29
C SER A 381 15.74 51.65 -3.95
N GLN A 382 14.58 50.96 -3.95
CA GLN A 382 13.93 50.44 -2.74
C GLN A 382 14.64 49.21 -2.17
N VAL A 383 15.41 48.50 -3.01
CA VAL A 383 16.24 47.37 -2.57
C VAL A 383 17.64 47.86 -2.28
N TYR A 384 18.26 48.58 -3.22
CA TYR A 384 19.61 49.11 -3.12
C TYR A 384 19.85 49.93 -1.85
N ASN A 385 18.94 50.86 -1.52
CA ASN A 385 19.08 51.72 -0.34
C ASN A 385 18.45 51.11 0.92
N SER A 386 18.03 49.84 0.88
CA SER A 386 17.49 49.15 2.05
C SER A 386 18.59 48.82 3.06
N ASN A 387 18.25 48.78 4.35
CA ASN A 387 19.18 48.45 5.41
C ASN A 387 19.78 47.03 5.28
N LYS A 388 19.08 46.13 4.57
CA LYS A 388 19.50 44.74 4.39
C LYS A 388 20.35 44.49 3.16
N PHE A 389 20.35 45.35 2.16
CA PHE A 389 21.15 45.14 0.95
C PHE A 389 22.68 45.12 1.19
N PRO A 390 23.27 46.01 2.02
CA PRO A 390 24.68 45.90 2.42
C PRO A 390 25.03 44.54 3.04
N ILE A 391 24.12 44.00 3.86
CA ILE A 391 24.29 42.71 4.52
C ILE A 391 24.22 41.58 3.48
N LEU A 392 23.26 41.64 2.55
CA LEU A 392 23.16 40.69 1.43
C LEU A 392 24.47 40.63 0.63
N LEU A 393 24.98 41.79 0.23
CA LEU A 393 26.21 41.89 -0.57
C LEU A 393 27.39 41.26 0.17
N ARG A 394 27.49 41.50 1.49
CA ARG A 394 28.51 40.91 2.35
C ARG A 394 28.35 39.40 2.49
N SER A 395 27.14 38.91 2.72
CA SER A 395 26.85 37.47 2.83
C SER A 395 27.17 36.75 1.51
N LEU A 396 26.83 37.34 0.36
CA LEU A 396 27.17 36.81 -0.96
C LEU A 396 28.69 36.79 -1.20
N TYR A 397 29.39 37.87 -0.86
CA TYR A 397 30.83 38.00 -1.10
C TYR A 397 31.68 37.09 -0.18
N ASN A 398 31.25 36.92 1.07
CA ASN A 398 31.94 36.08 2.06
C ASN A 398 31.53 34.61 1.99
N SER A 399 30.65 34.23 1.05
CA SER A 399 30.36 32.82 0.79
C SER A 399 31.62 32.09 0.30
N ASP A 400 31.71 30.79 0.57
CA ASP A 400 32.86 29.95 0.20
C ASP A 400 33.00 29.71 -1.33
N PHE A 401 32.13 30.32 -2.14
CA PHE A 401 32.10 30.15 -3.59
C PHE A 401 33.00 31.17 -4.29
N GLU A 402 34.20 30.75 -4.74
CA GLU A 402 35.14 31.65 -5.43
C GLU A 402 34.52 32.38 -6.62
N ASN A 403 33.70 31.69 -7.42
CA ASN A 403 33.03 32.25 -8.59
C ASN A 403 32.06 33.41 -8.24
N TYR A 404 31.57 33.49 -7.00
CA TYR A 404 30.67 34.58 -6.59
C TYR A 404 31.42 35.90 -6.47
N LYS A 405 32.65 35.88 -5.94
CA LYS A 405 33.46 37.10 -5.76
C LYS A 405 33.75 37.78 -7.08
N ASP A 406 34.13 37.00 -8.09
CA ASP A 406 34.41 37.52 -9.43
C ASP A 406 33.14 37.99 -10.13
N THR A 407 32.03 37.26 -9.96
CA THR A 407 30.72 37.67 -10.49
C THR A 407 30.24 38.96 -9.88
N ILE A 408 30.38 39.15 -8.57
CA ILE A 408 30.01 40.38 -7.86
C ILE A 408 30.83 41.56 -8.38
N LYS A 409 32.15 41.42 -8.47
CA LYS A 409 33.03 42.48 -9.00
C LYS A 409 32.67 42.83 -10.45
N ALA A 410 32.41 41.82 -11.29
CA ALA A 410 31.99 42.04 -12.68
C ALA A 410 30.65 42.78 -12.75
N CYS A 411 29.63 42.33 -12.01
CA CYS A 411 28.32 42.99 -11.96
C CYS A 411 28.40 44.44 -11.48
N LEU A 412 29.16 44.70 -10.42
CA LEU A 412 29.36 46.06 -9.91
C LEU A 412 30.11 46.94 -10.92
N GLY A 413 31.09 46.39 -11.63
CA GLY A 413 31.78 47.08 -12.72
C GLY A 413 30.85 47.43 -13.89
N GLU A 414 30.04 46.46 -14.34
CA GLU A 414 29.07 46.63 -15.42
C GLU A 414 28.02 47.71 -15.09
N GLU A 415 27.59 47.81 -13.84
CA GLU A 415 26.61 48.82 -13.38
C GLU A 415 27.26 50.14 -12.92
N GLY A 416 28.59 50.29 -13.06
CA GLY A 416 29.31 51.51 -12.66
C GLY A 416 29.32 51.77 -11.15
N ARG A 417 29.20 50.72 -10.34
CA ARG A 417 29.05 50.73 -8.88
C ARG A 417 30.20 50.04 -8.14
N LEU A 418 31.44 50.21 -8.60
CA LEU A 418 32.60 49.66 -7.88
C LEU A 418 32.87 50.40 -6.55
N ASP A 419 32.30 51.59 -6.38
CA ASP A 419 32.38 52.42 -5.17
C ASP A 419 31.80 51.75 -3.92
N ILE A 420 30.83 50.84 -4.08
CA ILE A 420 30.21 50.11 -2.97
C ILE A 420 30.88 48.75 -2.67
N LEU A 421 31.85 48.32 -3.46
CA LEU A 421 32.59 47.08 -3.21
C LEU A 421 33.23 47.04 -1.79
N PRO A 422 33.73 48.15 -1.21
CA PRO A 422 34.18 48.21 0.19
C PRO A 422 33.19 47.67 1.22
N ILE A 423 31.87 47.87 1.00
CA ILE A 423 30.79 47.43 1.90
C ILE A 423 30.81 45.90 2.10
N ALA A 424 31.25 45.16 1.07
CA ALA A 424 31.37 43.70 1.11
C ALA A 424 32.50 43.21 2.05
N PHE A 425 33.48 44.06 2.36
CA PHE A 425 34.63 43.73 3.20
C PHE A 425 34.51 44.23 4.65
N GLU A 426 33.59 45.16 4.92
CA GLU A 426 33.36 45.65 6.27
C GLU A 426 32.96 44.49 7.19
N LYS A 427 33.68 44.30 8.30
CA LYS A 427 33.24 43.37 9.34
C LYS A 427 31.97 43.94 9.98
N GLY A 428 30.94 43.11 10.07
CA GLY A 428 29.67 43.48 10.72
C GLY A 428 29.80 43.69 12.21
#